data_AF-A0A7I9YNL1-F1
#
_entry.id   AF-A0A7I9YNL1-F1
#
_cell.length_a   1.000
_cell.length_b   1.000
_cell.length_c   1.000
_cell.angle_alpha   90.00
_cell.angle_beta   90.00
_cell.angle_gamma   90.00
#
_symmetry.space_group_name_H-M   'P 1'
#
loop_
_entity.id
_entity.type
_entity.pdbx_description
1 polymer ?
#
loop_
_entity_poly.entity_id
_entity_poly.type
_entity_poly.pdbx_seq_one_letter_code
_entity_poly.pdbx_strand_id
1 'polypeptide(L)'
;MTTTRQHIEDLDPAAWAALTKRAAAASVAAAERLGMQPPTELLAVSAMTERELVDHRNRFGPAARRLSPVLRLVEADHLRVVAEAAARQAEQDKKDAEAAAEAARKEAEQAARDLTAARERTREVEAEAARERAEWAAERATAQQAMEQVRDALERLRADTAAQLATANEQLKAAEARAEQRLTERADERKAAESALEQVRAELERVRADTAAELAKAAEQVSAAEARAEQRITERAAERATAQQALSQAQFELERVRADAEAEVAAARGQAAGEIAAAHQAAEADVSRARAEAETAVAQARTEVEQIRAEADNAVAQARTELERVRASAAAEVAAAQAHASQEIAAALAQPQLLTIPIPPLGVGTHTGYIEHAVSVLRQIDYVLEAGLAEDGRPRTPIDVALVRSLVSTAQEQAGDLADQLRNLPSRYSAQWQVEAAESYAGAATNAYGGLLQRIATATEQLRQYSHQYDDGINAEVVDLVSQMLAEHPWRRP
;
A
#
# COMPACT_ATOMS: atom_id res chain seq x y z
N MET A 1 -213.26 45.77 -5.42
CA MET A 1 -212.35 46.66 -6.19
C MET A 1 -211.73 47.74 -5.30
N THR A 2 -211.20 47.39 -4.11
CA THR A 2 -210.67 48.37 -3.13
C THR A 2 -209.35 47.95 -2.46
N THR A 3 -208.91 46.69 -2.56
CA THR A 3 -207.70 46.19 -1.89
C THR A 3 -206.39 46.50 -2.62
N THR A 4 -206.39 46.62 -3.95
CA THR A 4 -205.15 46.87 -4.71
C THR A 4 -204.68 48.33 -4.60
N ARG A 5 -205.61 49.29 -4.53
CA ARG A 5 -205.26 50.71 -4.42
C ARG A 5 -204.62 51.05 -3.07
N GLN A 6 -205.10 50.44 -1.99
CA GLN A 6 -204.58 50.66 -0.64
C GLN A 6 -203.14 50.14 -0.48
N HIS A 7 -202.83 48.96 -1.02
CA HIS A 7 -201.47 48.42 -0.98
C HIS A 7 -200.48 49.24 -1.82
N ILE A 8 -200.91 49.89 -2.90
CA ILE A 8 -200.03 50.78 -3.67
C ILE A 8 -199.72 52.06 -2.88
N GLU A 9 -200.66 52.54 -2.06
CA GLU A 9 -200.46 53.71 -1.21
C GLU A 9 -199.51 53.43 -0.03
N ASP A 10 -199.54 52.23 0.55
CA ASP A 10 -198.69 51.83 1.69
C ASP A 10 -197.25 51.42 1.30
N LEU A 11 -196.93 51.31 0.01
CA LEU A 11 -195.57 51.04 -0.45
C LEU A 11 -194.65 52.25 -0.18
N ASP A 12 -193.49 51.96 0.43
CA ASP A 12 -192.37 52.91 0.59
C ASP A 12 -192.03 53.61 -0.74
N PRO A 13 -191.66 54.91 -0.75
CA PRO A 13 -191.48 55.67 -1.98
C PRO A 13 -190.51 55.00 -2.97
N ALA A 14 -189.39 54.43 -2.49
CA ALA A 14 -188.41 53.76 -3.35
C ALA A 14 -188.98 52.47 -3.96
N ALA A 15 -189.67 51.66 -3.15
CA ALA A 15 -190.30 50.43 -3.61
C ALA A 15 -191.42 50.69 -4.64
N TRP A 16 -192.22 51.74 -4.45
CA TRP A 16 -193.23 52.16 -5.42
C TRP A 16 -192.62 52.66 -6.73
N ALA A 17 -191.52 53.41 -6.68
CA ALA A 17 -190.87 53.94 -7.88
C ALA A 17 -190.31 52.81 -8.75
N ALA A 18 -189.64 51.83 -8.13
CA ALA A 18 -189.16 50.64 -8.82
C ALA A 18 -190.31 49.84 -9.45
N LEU A 19 -191.41 49.63 -8.71
CA LEU A 19 -192.57 48.88 -9.19
C LEU A 19 -193.28 49.59 -10.36
N THR A 20 -193.55 50.89 -10.22
CA THR A 20 -194.20 51.72 -11.25
C THR A 20 -193.38 51.75 -12.53
N LYS A 21 -192.06 51.92 -12.42
CA LYS A 21 -191.15 51.91 -13.57
C LYS A 21 -191.23 50.60 -14.34
N ARG A 22 -191.17 49.49 -13.60
CA ARG A 22 -191.18 48.14 -14.18
C ARG A 22 -192.50 47.83 -14.89
N ALA A 23 -193.62 48.24 -14.29
CA ALA A 23 -194.95 48.08 -14.87
C ALA A 23 -195.11 48.92 -16.15
N ALA A 24 -194.71 50.19 -16.14
CA ALA A 24 -194.80 51.08 -17.31
C ALA A 24 -193.94 50.57 -18.48
N ALA A 25 -192.69 50.15 -18.21
CA ALA A 25 -191.83 49.56 -19.23
C ALA A 25 -192.42 48.27 -19.83
N ALA A 26 -193.03 47.42 -18.99
CA ALA A 26 -193.68 46.20 -19.47
C ALA A 26 -194.90 46.49 -20.35
N SER A 27 -195.70 47.52 -20.02
CA SER A 27 -196.86 47.93 -20.82
C SER A 27 -196.46 48.55 -22.17
N VAL A 28 -195.42 49.39 -22.21
CA VAL A 28 -194.88 49.94 -23.47
C VAL A 28 -194.39 48.81 -24.39
N ALA A 29 -193.61 47.87 -23.86
CA ALA A 29 -193.11 46.74 -24.62
C ALA A 29 -194.21 45.77 -25.10
N ALA A 30 -195.38 45.77 -24.46
CA ALA A 30 -196.53 44.97 -24.88
C ALA A 30 -197.30 45.66 -26.03
N ALA A 31 -197.46 46.99 -25.98
CA ALA A 31 -198.12 47.76 -27.03
C ALA A 31 -197.34 47.71 -28.37
N GLU A 32 -196.01 47.83 -28.31
CA GLU A 32 -195.13 47.72 -29.49
C GLU A 32 -195.23 46.34 -30.16
N ARG A 33 -195.36 45.25 -29.38
CA ARG A 33 -195.53 43.89 -29.91
C ARG A 33 -196.86 43.67 -30.63
N LEU A 34 -197.91 44.41 -30.26
CA LEU A 34 -199.24 44.31 -30.85
C LEU A 34 -199.45 45.30 -32.01
N GLY A 35 -198.42 46.06 -32.40
CA GLY A 35 -198.49 47.04 -33.49
C GLY A 35 -199.35 48.27 -33.17
N MET A 36 -199.66 48.51 -31.90
CA MET A 36 -200.42 49.67 -31.44
C MET A 36 -199.45 50.73 -30.91
N GLN A 37 -199.68 52.01 -31.22
CA GLN A 37 -198.90 53.08 -30.59
C GLN A 37 -199.26 53.18 -29.10
N PRO A 38 -198.29 53.04 -28.17
CA PRO A 38 -198.55 53.20 -26.75
C PRO A 38 -198.97 54.65 -26.42
N PRO A 39 -199.89 54.86 -25.46
CA PRO A 39 -200.25 56.19 -24.98
C PRO A 39 -199.02 56.96 -24.47
N THR A 40 -198.93 58.25 -24.79
CA THR A 40 -197.77 59.11 -24.51
C THR A 40 -197.42 59.17 -23.02
N GLU A 41 -198.40 59.04 -22.11
CA GLU A 41 -198.14 59.08 -20.66
C GLU A 41 -197.36 57.85 -20.17
N LEU A 42 -197.59 56.67 -20.75
CA LEU A 42 -196.88 55.44 -20.38
C LEU A 42 -195.42 55.46 -20.84
N LEU A 43 -195.16 56.03 -22.03
CA LEU A 43 -193.81 56.25 -22.53
C LEU A 43 -193.03 57.18 -21.59
N ALA A 44 -193.65 58.29 -21.16
CA ALA A 44 -193.02 59.23 -20.22
C ALA A 44 -192.65 58.56 -18.89
N VAL A 45 -193.55 57.81 -18.26
CA VAL A 45 -193.29 57.14 -16.98
C VAL A 45 -192.20 56.07 -17.10
N SER A 46 -192.13 55.34 -18.21
CA SER A 46 -191.10 54.32 -18.43
C SER A 46 -189.68 54.90 -18.60
N ALA A 47 -189.58 56.12 -19.14
CA ALA A 47 -188.30 56.79 -19.38
C ALA A 47 -187.72 57.45 -18.11
N MET A 48 -188.53 57.75 -17.09
CA MET A 48 -188.08 58.37 -15.84
C MET A 48 -187.17 57.42 -15.02
N THR A 49 -186.16 57.97 -14.34
CA THR A 49 -185.36 57.24 -13.35
C THR A 49 -186.17 56.95 -12.08
N GLU A 50 -185.78 55.95 -11.30
CA GLU A 50 -186.48 55.65 -10.02
C GLU A 50 -186.45 56.86 -9.08
N ARG A 51 -185.36 57.63 -9.09
CA ARG A 51 -185.22 58.88 -8.33
C ARG A 51 -186.23 59.94 -8.79
N GLU A 52 -186.39 60.12 -10.10
CA GLU A 52 -187.36 61.05 -10.67
C GLU A 52 -188.81 60.61 -10.44
N LEU A 53 -189.09 59.30 -10.40
CA LEU A 53 -190.41 58.77 -10.06
C LEU A 53 -190.76 58.98 -8.58
N VAL A 54 -189.79 58.81 -7.67
CA VAL A 54 -189.95 59.19 -6.25
C VAL A 54 -190.28 60.67 -6.14
N ASP A 55 -189.54 61.54 -6.85
CA ASP A 55 -189.80 62.97 -6.85
C ASP A 55 -191.17 63.34 -7.45
N HIS A 56 -191.60 62.64 -8.50
CA HIS A 56 -192.93 62.81 -9.11
C HIS A 56 -194.06 62.42 -8.15
N ARG A 57 -193.93 61.29 -7.42
CA ARG A 57 -194.89 60.91 -6.37
C ARG A 57 -194.90 61.89 -5.22
N ASN A 58 -193.73 62.39 -4.82
CA ASN A 58 -193.63 63.39 -3.75
C ASN A 58 -194.27 64.73 -4.11
N ARG A 59 -194.27 65.11 -5.40
CA ARG A 59 -194.91 66.35 -5.88
C ARG A 59 -196.41 66.24 -6.18
N PHE A 60 -196.87 65.12 -6.72
CA PHE A 60 -198.24 64.97 -7.25
C PHE A 60 -199.07 63.87 -6.59
N GLY A 61 -198.52 63.15 -5.61
CA GLY A 61 -199.21 62.11 -4.85
C GLY A 61 -200.03 62.64 -3.66
N PRO A 62 -200.88 61.79 -3.06
CA PRO A 62 -201.65 62.17 -1.87
C PRO A 62 -200.71 62.54 -0.70
N ALA A 63 -200.97 63.68 -0.05
CA ALA A 63 -200.09 64.24 0.98
C ALA A 63 -199.85 63.27 2.16
N ALA A 64 -198.58 63.18 2.60
CA ALA A 64 -198.17 62.33 3.72
C ALA A 64 -198.96 62.66 4.99
N ARG A 65 -199.55 61.62 5.62
CA ARG A 65 -200.31 61.74 6.86
C ARG A 65 -199.40 62.31 7.97
N ARG A 66 -199.81 63.43 8.57
CA ARG A 66 -199.10 64.03 9.72
C ARG A 66 -199.05 63.04 10.89
N LEU A 67 -197.85 62.57 11.22
CA LEU A 67 -197.60 61.68 12.36
C LEU A 67 -197.71 62.43 13.70
N SER A 68 -198.37 61.80 14.67
CA SER A 68 -198.64 62.32 16.02
C SER A 68 -197.34 62.63 16.81
N PRO A 69 -197.31 63.65 17.69
CA PRO A 69 -196.13 64.09 18.46
C PRO A 69 -195.38 62.99 19.24
N VAL A 70 -196.06 61.92 19.68
CA VAL A 70 -195.44 60.83 20.46
C VAL A 70 -194.46 59.99 19.62
N LEU A 71 -194.73 59.83 18.33
CA LEU A 71 -193.87 59.02 17.45
C LEU A 71 -192.52 59.71 17.16
N ARG A 72 -192.48 61.06 17.17
CA ARG A 72 -191.26 61.84 16.96
C ARG A 72 -190.24 61.71 18.10
N LEU A 73 -190.69 61.43 19.32
CA LEU A 73 -189.80 61.26 20.47
C LEU A 73 -189.10 59.89 20.43
N VAL A 74 -189.80 58.85 19.98
CA VAL A 74 -189.27 57.49 19.83
C VAL A 74 -188.20 57.44 18.74
N GLU A 75 -188.41 58.14 17.63
CA GLU A 75 -187.43 58.21 16.54
C GLU A 75 -186.15 58.96 16.96
N ALA A 76 -186.28 60.02 17.75
CA ALA A 76 -185.13 60.76 18.28
C ALA A 76 -184.27 59.92 19.24
N ASP A 77 -184.88 59.11 20.13
CA ASP A 77 -184.12 58.26 21.06
C ASP A 77 -183.46 57.07 20.36
N HIS A 78 -184.08 56.52 19.30
CA HIS A 78 -183.46 55.48 18.47
C HIS A 78 -182.18 55.99 17.79
N LEU A 79 -182.20 57.20 17.22
CA LEU A 79 -181.02 57.80 16.59
C LEU A 79 -179.88 58.06 17.59
N ARG A 80 -180.19 58.42 18.84
CA ARG A 80 -179.17 58.59 19.90
C ARG A 80 -178.45 57.29 20.21
N VAL A 81 -179.20 56.18 20.36
CA VAL A 81 -178.60 54.86 20.64
C VAL A 81 -177.71 54.38 19.49
N VAL A 82 -178.13 54.62 18.24
CA VAL A 82 -177.30 54.29 17.06
C VAL A 82 -176.01 55.14 17.05
N ALA A 83 -176.08 56.42 17.40
CA ALA A 83 -174.90 57.28 17.49
C ALA A 83 -173.94 56.86 18.61
N GLU A 84 -174.45 56.49 19.79
CA GLU A 84 -173.63 55.99 20.90
C GLU A 84 -172.97 54.64 20.56
N ALA A 85 -173.68 53.75 19.88
CA ALA A 85 -173.12 52.48 19.40
C ALA A 85 -172.01 52.72 18.34
N ALA A 86 -172.23 53.64 17.41
CA ALA A 86 -171.22 54.01 16.41
C ALA A 86 -169.97 54.65 17.04
N ALA A 87 -170.14 55.49 18.07
CA ALA A 87 -169.02 56.08 18.81
C ALA A 87 -168.18 55.02 19.54
N ARG A 88 -168.83 54.04 20.18
CA ARG A 88 -168.12 52.93 20.84
C ARG A 88 -167.37 52.05 19.83
N GLN A 89 -167.98 51.77 18.67
CA GLN A 89 -167.32 51.02 17.61
C GLN A 89 -166.10 51.77 17.08
N ALA A 90 -166.22 53.07 16.82
CA ALA A 90 -165.09 53.89 16.36
C ALA A 90 -163.95 53.94 17.40
N GLU A 91 -164.27 53.97 18.70
CA GLU A 91 -163.26 53.94 19.75
C GLU A 91 -162.59 52.55 19.87
N GLN A 92 -163.34 51.47 19.63
CA GLN A 92 -162.79 50.13 19.56
C GLN A 92 -161.88 49.95 18.34
N ASP A 93 -162.32 50.39 17.16
CA ASP A 93 -161.54 50.35 15.91
C ASP A 93 -160.23 51.16 16.06
N LYS A 94 -160.27 52.29 16.79
CA LYS A 94 -159.07 53.05 17.12
C LYS A 94 -158.10 52.24 17.98
N LYS A 95 -158.59 51.57 19.03
CA LYS A 95 -157.75 50.73 19.90
C LYS A 95 -157.17 49.54 19.15
N ASP A 96 -157.95 48.93 18.26
CA ASP A 96 -157.49 47.81 17.43
C ASP A 96 -156.45 48.26 16.40
N ALA A 97 -156.63 49.45 15.81
CA ALA A 97 -155.63 50.07 14.94
C ALA A 97 -154.33 50.43 15.67
N GLU A 98 -154.42 50.94 16.90
CA GLU A 98 -153.26 51.20 17.77
C GLU A 98 -152.54 49.89 18.12
N ALA A 99 -153.26 48.83 18.49
CA ALA A 99 -152.69 47.52 18.77
C ALA A 99 -152.01 46.89 17.54
N ALA A 100 -152.62 47.00 16.36
CA ALA A 100 -152.04 46.54 15.10
C ALA A 100 -150.77 47.33 14.74
N ALA A 101 -150.78 48.65 14.94
CA ALA A 101 -149.60 49.50 14.72
C ALA A 101 -148.46 49.16 15.69
N GLU A 102 -148.76 48.88 16.97
CA GLU A 102 -147.76 48.42 17.94
C GLU A 102 -147.19 47.05 17.59
N ALA A 103 -148.03 46.10 17.16
CA ALA A 103 -147.58 44.77 16.71
C ALA A 103 -146.66 44.89 15.49
N ALA A 104 -147.05 45.69 14.48
CA ALA A 104 -146.23 45.94 13.30
C ALA A 104 -144.89 46.62 13.63
N ARG A 105 -144.88 47.55 14.61
CA ARG A 105 -143.62 48.16 15.10
C ARG A 105 -142.72 47.13 15.78
N LYS A 106 -143.27 46.29 16.65
CA LYS A 106 -142.49 45.21 17.32
C LYS A 106 -141.94 44.21 16.32
N GLU A 107 -142.72 43.84 15.31
CA GLU A 107 -142.27 42.95 14.23
C GLU A 107 -141.18 43.61 13.36
N ALA A 108 -141.33 44.89 13.02
CA ALA A 108 -140.31 45.64 12.29
C ALA A 108 -139.02 45.82 13.10
N GLU A 109 -139.11 46.09 14.41
CA GLU A 109 -137.96 46.13 15.31
C GLU A 109 -137.26 44.77 15.42
N GLN A 110 -138.03 43.69 15.52
CA GLN A 110 -137.48 42.33 15.54
C GLN A 110 -136.80 41.98 14.21
N ALA A 111 -137.42 42.27 13.07
CA ALA A 111 -136.83 42.08 11.76
C ALA A 111 -135.55 42.91 11.55
N ALA A 112 -135.52 44.14 12.08
CA ALA A 112 -134.31 44.98 12.05
C ALA A 112 -133.18 44.40 12.91
N ARG A 113 -133.50 43.85 14.09
CA ARG A 113 -132.53 43.14 14.95
C ARG A 113 -132.01 41.87 14.26
N ASP A 114 -132.90 41.07 13.68
CA ASP A 114 -132.54 39.83 12.99
C ASP A 114 -131.68 40.11 11.76
N LEU A 115 -132.00 41.16 10.99
CA LEU A 115 -131.17 41.61 9.86
C LEU A 115 -129.80 42.10 10.32
N THR A 116 -129.73 42.81 11.45
CA THR A 116 -128.45 43.28 12.02
C THR A 116 -127.61 42.10 12.48
N ALA A 117 -128.19 41.16 13.22
CA ALA A 117 -127.54 39.94 13.65
C ALA A 117 -127.09 39.07 12.46
N ALA A 118 -127.89 38.97 11.40
CA ALA A 118 -127.52 38.26 10.18
C ALA A 118 -126.32 38.93 9.49
N ARG A 119 -126.31 40.26 9.40
CA ARG A 119 -125.17 41.03 8.84
C ARG A 119 -123.91 40.88 9.67
N GLU A 120 -124.02 40.88 11.00
CA GLU A 120 -122.88 40.66 11.89
C GLU A 120 -122.30 39.27 11.70
N ARG A 121 -123.14 38.23 11.64
CA ARG A 121 -122.70 36.85 11.33
C ARG A 121 -122.02 36.75 9.96
N THR A 122 -122.55 37.42 8.93
CA THR A 122 -121.90 37.45 7.61
C THR A 122 -120.52 38.11 7.68
N ARG A 123 -120.39 39.22 8.41
CA ARG A 123 -119.08 39.89 8.59
C ARG A 123 -118.09 39.02 9.36
N GLU A 124 -118.55 38.29 10.37
CA GLU A 124 -117.70 37.35 11.11
C GLU A 124 -117.20 36.22 10.21
N VAL A 125 -118.08 35.60 9.43
CA VAL A 125 -117.72 34.55 8.46
C VAL A 125 -116.80 35.09 7.37
N GLU A 126 -117.05 36.30 6.86
CA GLU A 126 -116.16 36.95 5.88
C GLU A 126 -114.79 37.26 6.48
N ALA A 127 -114.72 37.70 7.74
CA ALA A 127 -113.48 37.96 8.44
C ALA A 127 -112.70 36.66 8.75
N GLU A 128 -113.38 35.59 9.14
CA GLU A 128 -112.78 34.27 9.35
C GLU A 128 -112.25 33.70 8.03
N ALA A 129 -113.04 33.73 6.95
CA ALA A 129 -112.60 33.30 5.63
C ALA A 129 -111.42 34.16 5.10
N ALA A 130 -111.38 35.45 5.42
CA ALA A 130 -110.25 36.32 5.08
C ALA A 130 -108.99 35.94 5.86
N ARG A 131 -109.11 35.58 7.14
CA ARG A 131 -107.99 35.07 7.97
C ARG A 131 -107.47 33.74 7.45
N GLU A 132 -108.35 32.77 7.20
CA GLU A 132 -107.95 31.47 6.63
C GLU A 132 -107.25 31.63 5.27
N ARG A 133 -107.74 32.52 4.40
CA ARG A 133 -107.08 32.83 3.13
C ARG A 133 -105.71 33.47 3.33
N ALA A 134 -105.56 34.35 4.31
CA ALA A 134 -104.28 34.98 4.63
C ALA A 134 -103.28 33.97 5.22
N GLU A 135 -103.74 33.07 6.09
CA GLU A 135 -102.96 31.97 6.66
C GLU A 135 -102.49 31.02 5.55
N TRP A 136 -103.38 30.54 4.68
CA TRP A 136 -102.99 29.71 3.54
C TRP A 136 -102.07 30.43 2.55
N ALA A 137 -102.23 31.73 2.36
CA ALA A 137 -101.31 32.52 1.54
C ALA A 137 -99.91 32.59 2.18
N ALA A 138 -99.84 32.77 3.50
CA ALA A 138 -98.59 32.77 4.26
C ALA A 138 -97.93 31.37 4.26
N GLU A 139 -98.69 30.30 4.47
CA GLU A 139 -98.22 28.91 4.37
C GLU A 139 -97.68 28.59 2.97
N ARG A 140 -98.36 29.05 1.91
CA ARG A 140 -97.88 28.89 0.54
C ARG A 140 -96.60 29.67 0.29
N ALA A 141 -96.51 30.90 0.79
CA ALA A 141 -95.31 31.72 0.65
C ALA A 141 -94.11 31.10 1.38
N THR A 142 -94.30 30.59 2.60
CA THR A 142 -93.23 29.89 3.35
C THR A 142 -92.83 28.58 2.68
N ALA A 143 -93.79 27.79 2.18
CA ALA A 143 -93.50 26.58 1.41
C ALA A 143 -92.76 26.88 0.10
N GLN A 144 -93.12 27.96 -0.61
CA GLN A 144 -92.42 28.41 -1.80
C GLN A 144 -90.97 28.83 -1.47
N GLN A 145 -90.79 29.62 -0.43
CA GLN A 145 -89.46 30.04 0.02
C GLN A 145 -88.59 28.84 0.44
N ALA A 146 -89.17 27.85 1.13
CA ALA A 146 -88.46 26.63 1.50
C ALA A 146 -88.05 25.81 0.26
N MET A 147 -88.93 25.72 -0.74
CA MET A 147 -88.62 25.04 -2.01
C MET A 147 -87.54 25.76 -2.81
N GLU A 148 -87.54 27.09 -2.83
CA GLU A 148 -86.47 27.90 -3.43
C GLU A 148 -85.13 27.68 -2.71
N GLN A 149 -85.11 27.70 -1.37
CA GLN A 149 -83.90 27.40 -0.59
C GLN A 149 -83.35 26.01 -0.88
N VAL A 150 -84.22 24.99 -1.01
CA VAL A 150 -83.80 23.63 -1.38
C VAL A 150 -83.25 23.59 -2.80
N ARG A 151 -83.85 24.31 -3.76
CA ARG A 151 -83.35 24.40 -5.13
C ARG A 151 -81.97 25.06 -5.18
N ASP A 152 -81.80 26.18 -4.50
CA ASP A 152 -80.52 26.88 -4.40
C ASP A 152 -79.45 26.01 -3.73
N ALA A 153 -79.82 25.29 -2.66
CA ALA A 153 -78.91 24.36 -1.98
C ALA A 153 -78.51 23.19 -2.89
N LEU A 154 -79.45 22.64 -3.67
CA LEU A 154 -79.16 21.59 -4.64
C LEU A 154 -78.30 22.11 -5.80
N GLU A 155 -78.50 23.34 -6.25
CA GLU A 155 -77.67 23.97 -7.29
C GLU A 155 -76.24 24.20 -6.79
N ARG A 156 -76.08 24.73 -5.57
CA ARG A 156 -74.76 24.87 -4.93
C ARG A 156 -74.08 23.52 -4.76
N LEU A 157 -74.78 22.51 -4.26
CA LEU A 157 -74.23 21.16 -4.12
C LEU A 157 -73.80 20.57 -5.48
N ARG A 158 -74.58 20.80 -6.54
CA ARG A 158 -74.20 20.39 -7.91
C ARG A 158 -72.97 21.14 -8.41
N ALA A 159 -72.86 22.44 -8.15
CA ALA A 159 -71.68 23.22 -8.52
C ALA A 159 -70.43 22.75 -7.76
N ASP A 160 -70.55 22.54 -6.45
CA ASP A 160 -69.45 22.08 -5.59
C ASP A 160 -68.98 20.68 -5.99
N THR A 161 -69.92 19.76 -6.23
CA THR A 161 -69.58 18.40 -6.68
C THR A 161 -68.94 18.40 -8.06
N ALA A 162 -69.41 19.25 -9.00
CA ALA A 162 -68.77 19.41 -10.30
C ALA A 162 -67.34 19.97 -10.17
N ALA A 163 -67.11 20.94 -9.29
CA ALA A 163 -65.78 21.50 -9.03
C ALA A 163 -64.84 20.46 -8.38
N GLN A 164 -65.34 19.66 -7.44
CA GLN A 164 -64.60 18.55 -6.82
C GLN A 164 -64.23 17.48 -7.85
N LEU A 165 -65.17 17.09 -8.72
CA LEU A 165 -64.92 16.14 -9.81
C LEU A 165 -63.90 16.68 -10.81
N ALA A 166 -63.97 17.97 -11.17
CA ALA A 166 -62.97 18.59 -12.04
C ALA A 166 -61.58 18.55 -11.41
N THR A 167 -61.47 18.89 -10.12
CA THR A 167 -60.20 18.84 -9.37
C THR A 167 -59.65 17.42 -9.30
N ALA A 168 -60.50 16.44 -8.99
CA ALA A 168 -60.11 15.03 -8.92
C ALA A 168 -59.65 14.49 -10.28
N ASN A 169 -60.32 14.86 -11.37
CA ASN A 169 -59.93 14.48 -12.73
C ASN A 169 -58.59 15.08 -13.13
N GLU A 170 -58.32 16.35 -12.81
CA GLU A 170 -57.02 16.96 -13.08
C GLU A 170 -55.90 16.32 -12.24
N GLN A 171 -56.17 15.97 -10.98
CA GLN A 171 -55.23 15.21 -10.15
C GLN A 171 -54.94 13.82 -10.74
N LEU A 172 -55.98 13.12 -11.24
CA LEU A 172 -55.83 11.83 -11.89
C LEU A 172 -54.96 11.95 -13.15
N LYS A 173 -55.25 12.90 -14.03
CA LYS A 173 -54.43 13.16 -15.24
C LYS A 173 -52.97 13.48 -14.89
N ALA A 174 -52.74 14.30 -13.87
CA ALA A 174 -51.39 14.61 -13.42
C ALA A 174 -50.67 13.38 -12.86
N ALA A 175 -51.37 12.52 -12.12
CA ALA A 175 -50.84 11.26 -11.62
C ALA A 175 -50.52 10.27 -12.74
N GLU A 176 -51.40 10.14 -13.73
CA GLU A 176 -51.21 9.33 -14.94
C GLU A 176 -50.00 9.82 -15.74
N ALA A 177 -49.92 11.13 -16.02
CA ALA A 177 -48.78 11.72 -16.72
C ALA A 177 -47.45 11.48 -15.98
N ARG A 178 -47.44 11.59 -14.63
CA ARG A 178 -46.24 11.29 -13.85
C ARG A 178 -45.91 9.80 -13.84
N ALA A 179 -46.91 8.91 -13.87
CA ALA A 179 -46.70 7.48 -13.98
C ALA A 179 -46.09 7.10 -15.33
N GLU A 180 -46.62 7.65 -16.44
CA GLU A 180 -46.05 7.50 -17.78
C GLU A 180 -44.62 8.01 -17.85
N GLN A 181 -44.37 9.21 -17.31
CA GLN A 181 -43.02 9.77 -17.25
C GLN A 181 -42.07 8.85 -16.48
N ARG A 182 -42.48 8.29 -15.33
CA ARG A 182 -41.65 7.33 -14.59
C ARG A 182 -41.40 6.03 -15.35
N LEU A 183 -42.36 5.55 -16.15
CA LEU A 183 -42.13 4.39 -17.01
C LEU A 183 -41.10 4.69 -18.10
N THR A 184 -41.12 5.88 -18.69
CA THR A 184 -40.10 6.31 -19.66
C THR A 184 -38.72 6.48 -19.02
N GLU A 185 -38.64 7.17 -17.88
CA GLU A 185 -37.40 7.32 -17.10
C GLU A 185 -36.79 5.94 -16.77
N ARG A 186 -37.62 4.99 -16.32
CA ARG A 186 -37.18 3.61 -16.02
C ARG A 186 -36.76 2.82 -17.25
N ALA A 187 -37.40 3.04 -18.40
CA ALA A 187 -37.01 2.40 -19.65
C ALA A 187 -35.66 2.92 -20.14
N ASP A 188 -35.41 4.22 -20.02
CA ASP A 188 -34.14 4.84 -20.39
C ASP A 188 -33.01 4.46 -19.42
N GLU A 189 -33.29 4.43 -18.11
CA GLU A 189 -32.36 3.89 -17.09
C GLU A 189 -31.99 2.43 -17.40
N ARG A 190 -32.95 1.59 -17.80
CA ARG A 190 -32.68 0.19 -18.17
C ARG A 190 -31.79 0.10 -19.41
N LYS A 191 -32.08 0.86 -20.47
CA LYS A 191 -31.25 0.89 -21.68
C LYS A 191 -29.83 1.37 -21.38
N ALA A 192 -29.69 2.40 -20.53
CA ALA A 192 -28.38 2.90 -20.11
C ALA A 192 -27.61 1.85 -19.31
N ALA A 193 -28.28 1.14 -18.39
CA ALA A 193 -27.68 0.06 -17.62
C ALA A 193 -27.29 -1.14 -18.51
N GLU A 194 -28.13 -1.51 -19.48
CA GLU A 194 -27.83 -2.55 -20.47
C GLU A 194 -26.60 -2.18 -21.32
N SER A 195 -26.55 -0.96 -21.83
CA SER A 195 -25.38 -0.47 -22.59
C SER A 195 -24.10 -0.46 -21.73
N ALA A 196 -24.19 -0.04 -20.47
CA ALA A 196 -23.05 -0.09 -19.55
C ALA A 196 -22.58 -1.53 -19.28
N LEU A 197 -23.50 -2.49 -19.12
CA LEU A 197 -23.17 -3.90 -18.96
C LEU A 197 -22.52 -4.49 -20.23
N GLU A 198 -22.98 -4.10 -21.41
CA GLU A 198 -22.36 -4.50 -22.67
C GLU A 198 -20.94 -3.93 -22.82
N GLN A 199 -20.72 -2.67 -22.43
CA GLN A 199 -19.38 -2.07 -22.40
C GLN A 199 -18.45 -2.84 -21.46
N VAL A 200 -18.88 -3.12 -20.23
CA VAL A 200 -18.09 -3.90 -19.26
C VAL A 200 -17.79 -5.31 -19.79
N ARG A 201 -18.75 -5.98 -20.45
CA ARG A 201 -18.51 -7.28 -21.09
C ARG A 201 -17.47 -7.17 -22.21
N ALA A 202 -17.55 -6.16 -23.06
CA ALA A 202 -16.58 -5.94 -24.13
C ALA A 202 -15.18 -5.63 -23.58
N GLU A 203 -15.07 -4.86 -22.50
CA GLU A 203 -13.81 -4.61 -21.80
C GLU A 203 -13.24 -5.88 -21.18
N LEU A 204 -14.07 -6.71 -20.53
CA LEU A 204 -13.63 -8.00 -20.00
C LEU A 204 -13.12 -8.94 -21.08
N GLU A 205 -13.79 -9.01 -22.24
CA GLU A 205 -13.32 -9.81 -23.37
C GLU A 205 -12.00 -9.28 -23.95
N ARG A 206 -11.82 -7.96 -24.05
CA ARG A 206 -10.54 -7.36 -24.45
C ARG A 206 -9.43 -7.71 -23.46
N VAL A 207 -9.65 -7.52 -22.16
CA VAL A 207 -8.66 -7.85 -21.13
C VAL A 207 -8.32 -9.35 -21.15
N ARG A 208 -9.32 -10.23 -21.37
CA ARG A 208 -9.07 -11.68 -21.54
C ARG A 208 -8.21 -11.97 -22.77
N ALA A 209 -8.47 -11.33 -23.91
CA ALA A 209 -7.68 -11.50 -25.11
C ALA A 209 -6.23 -10.98 -24.91
N ASP A 210 -6.07 -9.80 -24.31
CA ASP A 210 -4.76 -9.19 -24.03
C ASP A 210 -3.94 -10.04 -23.06
N THR A 211 -4.57 -10.51 -21.98
CA THR A 211 -3.91 -11.40 -21.00
C THR A 211 -3.53 -12.74 -21.62
N ALA A 212 -4.38 -13.33 -22.48
CA ALA A 212 -4.05 -14.55 -23.21
C ALA A 212 -2.86 -14.33 -24.18
N ALA A 213 -2.81 -13.18 -24.87
CA ALA A 213 -1.70 -12.84 -25.75
C ALA A 213 -0.38 -12.65 -24.98
N GLU A 214 -0.40 -11.96 -23.84
CA GLU A 214 0.78 -11.81 -22.99
C GLU A 214 1.23 -13.14 -22.36
N LEU A 215 0.30 -14.02 -21.96
CA LEU A 215 0.63 -15.36 -21.51
C LEU A 215 1.27 -16.21 -22.61
N ALA A 216 0.78 -16.13 -23.85
CA ALA A 216 1.37 -16.83 -24.99
C ALA A 216 2.80 -16.33 -25.27
N LYS A 217 3.01 -15.01 -25.25
CA LYS A 217 4.34 -14.39 -25.41
C LYS A 217 5.29 -14.78 -24.29
N ALA A 218 4.82 -14.81 -23.04
CA ALA A 218 5.63 -15.26 -21.90
C ALA A 218 6.01 -16.74 -22.02
N ALA A 219 5.07 -17.60 -22.44
CA ALA A 219 5.34 -19.02 -22.68
C ALA A 219 6.38 -19.23 -23.79
N GLU A 220 6.31 -18.47 -24.88
CA GLU A 220 7.31 -18.50 -25.95
C GLU A 220 8.69 -18.06 -25.45
N GLN A 221 8.77 -17.01 -24.63
CA GLN A 221 10.03 -16.56 -24.02
C GLN A 221 10.65 -17.62 -23.11
N VAL A 222 9.83 -18.31 -22.31
CA VAL A 222 10.29 -19.42 -21.45
C VAL A 222 10.82 -20.56 -22.32
N SER A 223 10.07 -21.00 -23.33
CA SER A 223 10.51 -22.07 -24.23
C SER A 223 11.81 -21.71 -24.97
N ALA A 224 11.96 -20.46 -25.44
CA ALA A 224 13.18 -19.98 -26.06
C ALA A 224 14.37 -19.94 -25.08
N ALA A 225 14.12 -19.58 -23.81
CA ALA A 225 15.15 -19.58 -22.77
C ALA A 225 15.60 -20.99 -22.40
N GLU A 226 14.66 -21.93 -22.29
CA GLU A 226 14.92 -23.35 -22.06
C GLU A 226 15.74 -23.95 -23.21
N ALA A 227 15.34 -23.72 -24.47
CA ALA A 227 16.09 -24.18 -25.64
C ALA A 227 17.54 -23.64 -25.65
N ARG A 228 17.75 -22.37 -25.28
CA ARG A 228 19.10 -21.79 -25.14
C ARG A 228 19.87 -22.39 -23.96
N ALA A 229 19.20 -22.76 -22.87
CA ALA A 229 19.85 -23.40 -21.74
C ALA A 229 20.31 -24.82 -22.12
N GLU A 230 19.46 -25.59 -22.80
CA GLU A 230 19.81 -26.90 -23.35
C GLU A 230 20.97 -26.80 -24.34
N GLN A 231 20.91 -25.85 -25.28
CA GLN A 231 22.00 -25.60 -26.22
C GLN A 231 23.32 -25.36 -25.48
N ARG A 232 23.35 -24.48 -24.46
CA ARG A 232 24.57 -24.22 -23.66
C ARG A 232 25.06 -25.45 -22.89
N ILE A 233 24.16 -26.32 -22.44
CA ILE A 233 24.55 -27.59 -21.80
C ILE A 233 25.24 -28.49 -22.83
N THR A 234 24.69 -28.60 -24.04
CA THR A 234 25.29 -29.41 -25.12
C THR A 234 26.64 -28.84 -25.58
N GLU A 235 26.76 -27.53 -25.75
CA GLU A 235 28.01 -26.84 -26.09
C GLU A 235 29.08 -27.10 -25.03
N ARG A 236 28.75 -26.91 -23.73
CA ARG A 236 29.69 -27.20 -22.63
C ARG A 236 30.09 -28.67 -22.55
N ALA A 237 29.18 -29.60 -22.89
CA ALA A 237 29.51 -31.01 -22.95
C ALA A 237 30.52 -31.31 -24.08
N ALA A 238 30.31 -30.72 -25.26
CA ALA A 238 31.22 -30.84 -26.40
C ALA A 238 32.60 -30.19 -26.13
N GLU A 239 32.62 -29.01 -25.52
CA GLU A 239 33.84 -28.33 -25.08
C GLU A 239 34.63 -29.20 -24.08
N ARG A 240 33.93 -29.78 -23.08
CA ARG A 240 34.56 -30.68 -22.09
C ARG A 240 35.13 -31.93 -22.76
N ALA A 241 34.41 -32.55 -23.68
CA ALA A 241 34.90 -33.72 -24.42
C ALA A 241 36.16 -33.38 -25.23
N THR A 242 36.16 -32.23 -25.92
CA THR A 242 37.32 -31.75 -26.68
C THR A 242 38.51 -31.46 -25.76
N ALA A 243 38.28 -30.79 -24.64
CA ALA A 243 39.32 -30.51 -23.64
C ALA A 243 39.90 -31.79 -23.02
N GLN A 244 39.05 -32.79 -22.74
CA GLN A 244 39.49 -34.10 -22.24
C GLN A 244 40.35 -34.84 -23.28
N GLN A 245 39.99 -34.77 -24.56
CA GLN A 245 40.79 -35.35 -25.64
C GLN A 245 42.13 -34.62 -25.80
N ALA A 246 42.16 -33.29 -25.71
CA ALA A 246 43.40 -32.53 -25.75
C ALA A 246 44.31 -32.87 -24.55
N LEU A 247 43.72 -33.05 -23.36
CA LEU A 247 44.45 -33.44 -22.17
C LEU A 247 45.05 -34.86 -22.31
N SER A 248 44.30 -35.82 -22.82
CA SER A 248 44.80 -37.18 -23.02
C SER A 248 45.91 -37.24 -24.08
N GLN A 249 45.79 -36.45 -25.15
CA GLN A 249 46.85 -36.28 -26.14
C GLN A 249 48.12 -35.68 -25.51
N ALA A 250 47.98 -34.60 -24.73
CA ALA A 250 49.10 -33.98 -24.04
C ALA A 250 49.78 -34.92 -23.02
N GLN A 251 49.00 -35.74 -22.30
CA GLN A 251 49.54 -36.77 -21.40
C GLN A 251 50.35 -37.81 -22.15
N PHE A 252 49.83 -38.32 -23.28
CA PHE A 252 50.54 -39.27 -24.13
C PHE A 252 51.82 -38.68 -24.72
N GLU A 253 51.79 -37.44 -25.20
CA GLU A 253 52.98 -36.74 -25.69
C GLU A 253 54.02 -36.56 -24.58
N LEU A 254 53.59 -36.23 -23.37
CA LEU A 254 54.48 -36.06 -22.22
C LEU A 254 55.09 -37.39 -21.78
N GLU A 255 54.33 -38.49 -21.79
CA GLU A 255 54.86 -39.84 -21.58
C GLU A 255 55.88 -40.22 -22.65
N ARG A 256 55.60 -39.92 -23.93
CA ARG A 256 56.55 -40.17 -25.02
C ARG A 256 57.83 -39.37 -24.84
N VAL A 257 57.73 -38.07 -24.56
CA VAL A 257 58.90 -37.20 -24.32
C VAL A 257 59.70 -37.69 -23.10
N ARG A 258 59.04 -38.16 -22.04
CA ARG A 258 59.74 -38.78 -20.90
C ARG A 258 60.49 -40.04 -21.31
N ALA A 259 59.87 -40.93 -22.07
CA ALA A 259 60.51 -42.15 -22.55
C ALA A 259 61.70 -41.84 -23.48
N ASP A 260 61.54 -40.88 -24.41
CA ASP A 260 62.61 -40.43 -25.30
C ASP A 260 63.77 -39.82 -24.50
N ALA A 261 63.47 -38.95 -23.51
CA ALA A 261 64.49 -38.36 -22.65
C ALA A 261 65.20 -39.41 -21.77
N GLU A 262 64.49 -40.40 -21.24
CA GLU A 262 65.10 -41.52 -20.51
C GLU A 262 66.03 -42.35 -21.42
N ALA A 263 65.62 -42.59 -22.66
CA ALA A 263 66.44 -43.27 -23.67
C ALA A 263 67.69 -42.45 -24.04
N GLU A 264 67.56 -41.13 -24.25
CA GLU A 264 68.69 -40.24 -24.50
C GLU A 264 69.66 -40.19 -23.31
N VAL A 265 69.16 -40.09 -22.09
CA VAL A 265 70.00 -40.13 -20.87
C VAL A 265 70.70 -41.48 -20.75
N ALA A 266 70.02 -42.59 -21.04
CA ALA A 266 70.63 -43.91 -21.06
C ALA A 266 71.72 -44.04 -22.14
N ALA A 267 71.46 -43.52 -23.35
CA ALA A 267 72.42 -43.50 -24.44
C ALA A 267 73.65 -42.63 -24.10
N ALA A 268 73.44 -41.43 -23.57
CA ALA A 268 74.52 -40.54 -23.14
C ALA A 268 75.35 -41.15 -22.02
N ARG A 269 74.73 -41.80 -21.04
CA ARG A 269 75.44 -42.56 -19.99
C ARG A 269 76.22 -43.73 -20.57
N GLY A 270 75.65 -44.46 -21.53
CA GLY A 270 76.34 -45.53 -22.24
C GLY A 270 77.56 -45.04 -23.02
N GLN A 271 77.43 -43.93 -23.74
CA GLN A 271 78.54 -43.26 -24.44
C GLN A 271 79.62 -42.81 -23.46
N ALA A 272 79.25 -42.09 -22.40
CA ALA A 272 80.20 -41.64 -21.39
C ALA A 272 80.93 -42.81 -20.71
N ALA A 273 80.21 -43.89 -20.36
CA ALA A 273 80.83 -45.09 -19.83
C ALA A 273 81.79 -45.74 -20.83
N GLY A 274 81.43 -45.76 -22.12
CA GLY A 274 82.30 -46.23 -23.20
C GLY A 274 83.56 -45.39 -23.38
N GLU A 275 83.45 -44.07 -23.35
CA GLU A 275 84.60 -43.14 -23.43
C GLU A 275 85.51 -43.28 -22.21
N ILE A 276 84.94 -43.39 -21.00
CA ILE A 276 85.69 -43.65 -19.76
C ILE A 276 86.44 -44.98 -19.87
N ALA A 277 85.78 -46.06 -20.33
CA ALA A 277 86.43 -47.35 -20.51
C ALA A 277 87.56 -47.29 -21.55
N ALA A 278 87.36 -46.59 -22.67
CA ALA A 278 88.38 -46.39 -23.69
C ALA A 278 89.57 -45.57 -23.16
N ALA A 279 89.31 -44.50 -22.40
CA ALA A 279 90.34 -43.70 -21.75
C ALA A 279 91.14 -44.51 -20.71
N HIS A 280 90.46 -45.35 -19.91
CA HIS A 280 91.12 -46.26 -18.98
C HIS A 280 92.01 -47.28 -19.70
N GLN A 281 91.52 -47.91 -20.78
CA GLN A 281 92.32 -48.84 -21.57
C GLN A 281 93.53 -48.16 -22.21
N ALA A 282 93.37 -46.95 -22.74
CA ALA A 282 94.47 -46.16 -23.28
C ALA A 282 95.50 -45.80 -22.20
N ALA A 283 95.05 -45.35 -21.04
CA ALA A 283 95.92 -45.04 -19.90
C ALA A 283 96.67 -46.29 -19.40
N GLU A 284 96.01 -47.45 -19.33
CA GLU A 284 96.63 -48.71 -18.92
C GLU A 284 97.66 -49.20 -19.95
N ALA A 285 97.39 -49.00 -21.24
CA ALA A 285 98.35 -49.26 -22.32
C ALA A 285 99.56 -48.31 -22.24
N ASP A 286 99.37 -47.03 -21.93
CA ASP A 286 100.45 -46.07 -21.73
C ASP A 286 101.28 -46.41 -20.49
N VAL A 287 100.64 -46.78 -19.37
CA VAL A 287 101.33 -47.26 -18.16
C VAL A 287 102.14 -48.52 -18.46
N SER A 288 101.59 -49.46 -19.22
CA SER A 288 102.28 -50.69 -19.61
C SER A 288 103.48 -50.39 -20.51
N ARG A 289 103.35 -49.44 -21.45
CA ARG A 289 104.45 -48.98 -22.30
C ARG A 289 105.56 -48.31 -21.48
N ALA A 290 105.20 -47.38 -20.59
CA ALA A 290 106.14 -46.71 -19.71
C ALA A 290 106.88 -47.69 -18.78
N ARG A 291 106.20 -48.74 -18.30
CA ARG A 291 106.84 -49.82 -17.53
C ARG A 291 107.84 -50.60 -18.37
N ALA A 292 107.47 -50.99 -19.60
CA ALA A 292 108.38 -51.70 -20.49
C ALA A 292 109.62 -50.85 -20.87
N GLU A 293 109.43 -49.54 -21.10
CA GLU A 293 110.51 -48.59 -21.31
C GLU A 293 111.41 -48.45 -20.07
N ALA A 294 110.82 -48.36 -18.88
CA ALA A 294 111.57 -48.30 -17.62
C ALA A 294 112.35 -49.59 -17.34
N GLU A 295 111.77 -50.76 -17.60
CA GLU A 295 112.46 -52.06 -17.49
C GLU A 295 113.64 -52.14 -18.46
N THR A 296 113.45 -51.65 -19.69
CA THR A 296 114.53 -51.56 -20.69
C THR A 296 115.65 -50.63 -20.22
N ALA A 297 115.31 -49.46 -19.68
CA ALA A 297 116.28 -48.51 -19.13
C ALA A 297 117.03 -49.09 -17.92
N VAL A 298 116.36 -49.82 -17.04
CA VAL A 298 116.98 -50.52 -15.90
C VAL A 298 117.90 -51.63 -16.38
N ALA A 299 117.51 -52.39 -17.41
CA ALA A 299 118.37 -53.41 -18.00
C ALA A 299 119.64 -52.80 -18.61
N GLN A 300 119.51 -51.69 -19.36
CA GLN A 300 120.65 -50.94 -19.89
C GLN A 300 121.57 -50.43 -18.78
N ALA A 301 121.02 -49.79 -17.74
CA ALA A 301 121.78 -49.32 -16.59
C ALA A 301 122.52 -50.45 -15.86
N ARG A 302 121.93 -51.65 -15.76
CA ARG A 302 122.62 -52.83 -15.20
C ARG A 302 123.80 -53.27 -16.06
N THR A 303 123.65 -53.31 -17.38
CA THR A 303 124.74 -53.62 -18.30
C THR A 303 125.86 -52.58 -18.21
N GLU A 304 125.53 -51.30 -18.09
CA GLU A 304 126.52 -50.22 -17.88
C GLU A 304 127.24 -50.37 -16.54
N VAL A 305 126.52 -50.69 -15.45
CA VAL A 305 127.13 -50.95 -14.13
C VAL A 305 128.04 -52.18 -14.17
N GLU A 306 127.66 -53.23 -14.89
CA GLU A 306 128.50 -54.42 -15.09
C GLU A 306 129.76 -54.10 -15.91
N GLN A 307 129.64 -53.28 -16.96
CA GLN A 307 130.80 -52.76 -17.71
C GLN A 307 131.72 -51.94 -16.82
N ILE A 308 131.18 -50.98 -16.06
CA ILE A 308 131.94 -50.14 -15.11
C ILE A 308 132.63 -51.01 -14.05
N ARG A 309 131.96 -52.06 -13.54
CA ARG A 309 132.59 -53.02 -12.62
C ARG A 309 133.73 -53.79 -13.26
N ALA A 310 133.56 -54.28 -14.49
CA ALA A 310 134.63 -54.99 -15.19
C ALA A 310 135.82 -54.08 -15.50
N GLU A 311 135.58 -52.82 -15.84
CA GLU A 311 136.61 -51.79 -15.99
C GLU A 311 137.32 -51.47 -14.67
N ALA A 312 136.56 -51.34 -13.57
CA ALA A 312 137.10 -51.12 -12.23
C ALA A 312 137.93 -52.33 -11.73
N ASP A 313 137.48 -53.56 -11.97
CA ASP A 313 138.21 -54.77 -11.61
C ASP A 313 139.52 -54.90 -12.40
N ASN A 314 139.51 -54.52 -13.69
CA ASN A 314 140.72 -54.42 -14.50
C ASN A 314 141.67 -53.32 -13.99
N ALA A 315 141.14 -52.15 -13.62
CA ALA A 315 141.94 -51.07 -13.03
C ALA A 315 142.56 -51.48 -11.68
N VAL A 316 141.82 -52.21 -10.84
CA VAL A 316 142.31 -52.78 -9.57
C VAL A 316 143.38 -53.85 -9.81
N ALA A 317 143.23 -54.70 -10.82
CA ALA A 317 144.25 -55.69 -11.20
C ALA A 317 145.55 -55.02 -11.70
N GLN A 318 145.42 -53.98 -12.51
CA GLN A 318 146.57 -53.16 -12.95
C GLN A 318 147.23 -52.46 -11.75
N ALA A 319 146.45 -51.83 -10.88
CA ALA A 319 146.94 -51.18 -9.67
C ALA A 319 147.65 -52.15 -8.70
N ARG A 320 147.19 -53.40 -8.57
CA ARG A 320 147.87 -54.44 -7.76
C ARG A 320 149.23 -54.86 -8.35
N THR A 321 149.34 -54.87 -9.67
CA THR A 321 150.60 -55.17 -10.36
C THR A 321 151.60 -54.01 -10.23
N GLU A 322 151.10 -52.77 -10.29
CA GLU A 322 151.87 -51.55 -10.02
C GLU A 322 152.33 -51.49 -8.55
N LEU A 323 151.45 -51.84 -7.60
CA LEU A 323 151.72 -51.84 -6.16
C LEU A 323 152.76 -52.89 -5.75
N GLU A 324 152.81 -54.05 -6.40
CA GLU A 324 153.87 -55.05 -6.23
C GLU A 324 155.24 -54.52 -6.73
N ARG A 325 155.26 -53.80 -7.87
CA ARG A 325 156.48 -53.11 -8.35
C ARG A 325 156.95 -52.03 -7.37
N VAL A 326 156.02 -51.23 -6.85
CA VAL A 326 156.31 -50.18 -5.86
C VAL A 326 156.73 -50.78 -4.52
N ARG A 327 156.21 -51.93 -4.10
CA ARG A 327 156.66 -52.62 -2.88
C ARG A 327 158.10 -53.14 -2.97
N ALA A 328 158.54 -53.58 -4.15
CA ALA A 328 159.92 -53.98 -4.38
C ALA A 328 160.89 -52.78 -4.36
N SER A 329 160.45 -51.58 -4.78
CA SER A 329 161.26 -50.35 -4.74
C SER A 329 161.22 -49.63 -3.38
N ALA A 330 160.09 -49.68 -2.66
CA ALA A 330 159.85 -48.91 -1.44
C ALA A 330 160.53 -49.44 -0.16
N ALA A 331 160.99 -50.69 -0.07
CA ALA A 331 161.68 -51.15 1.15
C ALA A 331 163.21 -51.17 1.04
N ALA A 332 163.77 -50.88 -0.13
CA ALA A 332 165.09 -50.27 -0.19
C ALA A 332 165.07 -48.84 0.41
N GLU A 333 163.89 -48.20 0.52
CA GLU A 333 163.71 -46.80 0.96
C GLU A 333 163.19 -46.65 2.41
N VAL A 334 162.50 -47.66 2.98
CA VAL A 334 162.04 -47.67 4.39
C VAL A 334 163.20 -47.72 5.41
N ALA A 335 164.40 -48.14 5.02
CA ALA A 335 165.60 -48.01 5.87
C ALA A 335 166.12 -46.56 5.95
N ALA A 336 165.67 -45.64 5.10
CA ALA A 336 166.21 -44.29 4.96
C ALA A 336 165.29 -43.17 5.50
N ALA A 337 163.99 -43.38 5.66
CA ALA A 337 163.03 -42.30 5.95
C ALA A 337 162.45 -42.31 7.38
N GLN A 338 163.28 -42.66 8.37
CA GLN A 338 162.97 -42.59 9.80
C GLN A 338 163.20 -41.17 10.38
N ALA A 339 162.96 -40.11 9.59
CA ALA A 339 163.45 -38.77 9.94
C ALA A 339 162.51 -37.57 9.70
N HIS A 340 161.23 -37.74 9.36
CA HIS A 340 160.31 -36.60 9.32
C HIS A 340 158.93 -36.99 9.86
N ALA A 341 158.74 -36.88 11.17
CA ALA A 341 158.14 -35.66 11.73
C ALA A 341 156.73 -35.48 11.15
N SER A 342 155.72 -36.02 11.84
CA SER A 342 154.98 -35.28 12.88
C SER A 342 153.83 -34.48 12.29
N GLN A 343 152.72 -34.48 13.03
CA GLN A 343 151.54 -33.59 12.93
C GLN A 343 150.43 -34.03 11.96
N GLU A 344 149.13 -33.95 12.29
CA GLU A 344 148.34 -33.66 13.48
C GLU A 344 146.86 -33.78 13.00
N ILE A 345 145.97 -34.35 13.84
CA ILE A 345 144.63 -33.80 14.22
C ILE A 345 143.57 -33.65 13.09
N ALA A 346 142.39 -34.30 13.08
CA ALA A 346 141.27 -34.44 14.04
C ALA A 346 140.22 -33.29 14.06
N ALA A 347 138.92 -33.69 13.93
CA ALA A 347 137.66 -33.05 14.41
C ALA A 347 137.15 -31.77 13.70
N ALA A 348 135.86 -31.38 13.56
CA ALA A 348 134.51 -31.75 14.05
C ALA A 348 133.45 -31.04 13.13
N LEU A 349 132.30 -31.60 12.71
CA LEU A 349 130.95 -31.68 13.35
C LEU A 349 130.33 -30.38 13.92
N ALA A 350 129.14 -29.97 13.42
CA ALA A 350 127.87 -29.80 14.19
C ALA A 350 126.78 -28.94 13.48
N GLN A 351 125.50 -29.26 13.73
CA GLN A 351 124.23 -28.60 13.31
C GLN A 351 123.60 -27.76 14.46
N PRO A 352 122.44 -27.08 14.28
CA PRO A 352 121.31 -27.25 15.24
C PRO A 352 119.84 -27.18 14.66
N GLN A 353 118.85 -27.37 15.55
CA GLN A 353 117.46 -27.87 15.39
C GLN A 353 116.31 -26.81 15.38
N LEU A 354 115.09 -27.21 14.92
CA LEU A 354 113.86 -26.42 14.71
C LEU A 354 112.78 -26.58 15.83
N LEU A 355 112.00 -25.52 16.14
CA LEU A 355 110.86 -25.47 17.08
C LEU A 355 109.49 -25.62 16.36
N THR A 356 108.52 -26.33 16.96
CA THR A 356 107.23 -26.74 16.32
C THR A 356 106.00 -26.24 17.11
N ILE A 357 104.95 -25.72 16.43
CA ILE A 357 103.64 -25.39 17.05
C ILE A 357 102.93 -26.68 17.49
N PRO A 358 102.32 -26.75 18.69
CA PRO A 358 101.51 -27.89 19.12
C PRO A 358 100.19 -27.98 18.32
N ILE A 359 99.94 -29.12 17.68
CA ILE A 359 98.67 -29.42 16.98
C ILE A 359 97.72 -30.09 17.99
N PRO A 360 96.45 -29.65 18.12
CA PRO A 360 95.52 -30.30 19.03
C PRO A 360 95.20 -31.73 18.57
N PRO A 361 95.09 -32.70 19.51
CA PRO A 361 94.73 -34.06 19.18
C PRO A 361 93.29 -34.17 18.63
N LEU A 362 93.06 -35.12 17.72
CA LEU A 362 91.75 -35.41 17.14
C LEU A 362 90.73 -35.73 18.26
N GLY A 363 89.83 -34.78 18.55
CA GLY A 363 88.84 -34.91 19.64
C GLY A 363 88.71 -33.66 20.53
N VAL A 364 89.69 -32.75 20.52
CA VAL A 364 89.70 -31.50 21.32
C VAL A 364 89.61 -30.24 20.42
N GLY A 365 89.67 -30.40 19.10
CA GLY A 365 89.73 -29.30 18.13
C GLY A 365 88.53 -28.35 18.09
N THR A 366 87.35 -28.75 18.59
CA THR A 366 86.13 -27.94 18.52
C THR A 366 86.15 -26.71 19.42
N HIS A 367 87.00 -26.69 20.45
CA HIS A 367 87.10 -25.57 21.40
C HIS A 367 88.49 -24.92 21.47
N THR A 368 89.42 -25.29 20.57
CA THR A 368 90.81 -24.78 20.58
C THR A 368 91.08 -23.68 19.57
N GLY A 369 90.14 -23.38 18.66
CA GLY A 369 90.35 -22.43 17.57
C GLY A 369 90.81 -21.04 18.01
N TYR A 370 90.33 -20.54 19.16
CA TYR A 370 90.80 -19.26 19.71
C TYR A 370 92.25 -19.34 20.20
N ILE A 371 92.64 -20.44 20.86
CA ILE A 371 94.01 -20.67 21.35
C ILE A 371 94.99 -20.79 20.18
N GLU A 372 94.61 -21.55 19.14
CA GLU A 372 95.41 -21.71 17.93
C GLU A 372 95.61 -20.39 17.21
N HIS A 373 94.56 -19.56 17.15
CA HIS A 373 94.64 -18.24 16.54
C HIS A 373 95.58 -17.31 17.32
N ALA A 374 95.50 -17.29 18.65
CA ALA A 374 96.39 -16.48 19.50
C ALA A 374 97.87 -16.89 19.38
N VAL A 375 98.17 -18.19 19.35
CA VAL A 375 99.54 -18.69 19.12
C VAL A 375 100.03 -18.37 17.70
N SER A 376 99.15 -18.45 16.71
CA SER A 376 99.46 -18.11 15.32
C SER A 376 99.79 -16.62 15.14
N VAL A 377 99.03 -15.72 15.80
CA VAL A 377 99.29 -14.27 15.77
C VAL A 377 100.67 -13.95 16.34
N LEU A 378 101.06 -14.52 17.48
CA LEU A 378 102.41 -14.34 18.02
C LEU A 378 103.49 -14.91 17.09
N ARG A 379 103.28 -16.08 16.49
CA ARG A 379 104.23 -16.63 15.51
C ARG A 379 104.38 -15.73 14.29
N GLN A 380 103.32 -15.06 13.85
CA GLN A 380 103.40 -14.10 12.74
C GLN A 380 104.20 -12.87 13.14
N ILE A 381 104.04 -12.36 14.37
CA ILE A 381 104.90 -11.30 14.90
C ILE A 381 106.37 -11.77 14.94
N ASP A 382 106.64 -12.94 15.51
CA ASP A 382 107.98 -13.55 15.56
C ASP A 382 108.59 -13.68 14.17
N TYR A 383 107.85 -14.21 13.20
CA TYR A 383 108.30 -14.37 11.82
C TYR A 383 108.57 -13.03 11.12
N VAL A 384 107.73 -12.01 11.33
CA VAL A 384 107.93 -10.68 10.73
C VAL A 384 109.18 -10.01 11.32
N LEU A 385 109.44 -10.18 12.62
CA LEU A 385 110.64 -9.66 13.28
C LEU A 385 111.89 -10.45 12.86
N GLU A 386 111.82 -11.77 12.75
CA GLU A 386 112.91 -12.61 12.22
C GLU A 386 113.21 -12.32 10.75
N ALA A 387 112.20 -12.06 9.91
CA ALA A 387 112.42 -11.65 8.52
C ALA A 387 113.14 -10.30 8.41
N GLY A 388 112.97 -9.43 9.42
CA GLY A 388 113.74 -8.19 9.59
C GLY A 388 115.19 -8.42 10.07
N LEU A 389 115.48 -9.55 10.71
CA LEU A 389 116.79 -9.92 11.25
C LEU A 389 117.50 -10.97 10.36
N ALA A 390 118.34 -10.55 9.41
CA ALA A 390 119.20 -11.49 8.70
C ALA A 390 120.50 -11.76 9.47
N GLU A 391 121.08 -12.97 9.31
CA GLU A 391 122.35 -13.40 9.95
C GLU A 391 123.56 -12.47 9.67
N ASP A 392 123.48 -11.56 8.70
CA ASP A 392 124.51 -10.57 8.36
C ASP A 392 124.09 -9.10 8.57
N GLY A 393 123.04 -8.86 9.38
CA GLY A 393 122.63 -7.52 9.81
C GLY A 393 121.80 -6.71 8.80
N ARG A 394 121.64 -7.09 7.53
CA ARG A 394 120.74 -6.35 6.61
C ARG A 394 119.33 -6.97 6.57
N PRO A 395 118.24 -6.21 6.77
CA PRO A 395 116.89 -6.76 6.65
C PRO A 395 116.66 -7.32 5.24
N ARG A 396 116.24 -8.59 5.12
CA ARG A 396 115.96 -9.23 3.82
C ARG A 396 114.69 -8.69 3.15
N THR A 397 113.82 -8.04 3.93
CA THR A 397 112.54 -7.45 3.49
C THR A 397 112.17 -6.31 4.44
N PRO A 398 111.68 -5.15 3.97
CA PRO A 398 111.23 -4.08 4.84
C PRO A 398 110.06 -4.55 5.71
N ILE A 399 110.12 -4.26 7.02
CA ILE A 399 109.06 -4.62 7.96
C ILE A 399 107.82 -3.78 7.66
N ASP A 400 106.68 -4.43 7.40
CA ASP A 400 105.39 -3.76 7.24
C ASP A 400 104.87 -3.32 8.61
N VAL A 401 105.04 -2.04 8.93
CA VAL A 401 104.62 -1.44 10.20
C VAL A 401 103.11 -1.52 10.40
N ALA A 402 102.31 -1.42 9.33
CA ALA A 402 100.85 -1.50 9.43
C ALA A 402 100.41 -2.92 9.79
N LEU A 403 101.07 -3.92 9.21
CA LEU A 403 100.86 -5.32 9.56
C LEU A 403 101.28 -5.60 11.01
N VAL A 404 102.47 -5.15 11.43
CA VAL A 404 102.94 -5.32 12.82
C VAL A 404 101.97 -4.66 13.80
N ARG A 405 101.50 -3.44 13.51
CA ARG A 405 100.54 -2.74 14.36
C ARG A 405 99.22 -3.49 14.47
N SER A 406 98.71 -4.04 13.37
CA SER A 406 97.51 -4.88 13.38
C SER A 406 97.71 -6.14 14.21
N LEU A 407 98.83 -6.84 14.02
CA LEU A 407 99.13 -8.08 14.76
C LEU A 407 99.34 -7.82 16.26
N VAL A 408 100.02 -6.73 16.62
CA VAL A 408 100.21 -6.30 18.01
C VAL A 408 98.87 -5.99 18.66
N SER A 409 97.99 -5.25 17.99
CA SER A 409 96.63 -4.97 18.50
C SER A 409 95.84 -6.26 18.73
N THR A 410 95.88 -7.20 17.78
CA THR A 410 95.22 -8.50 17.90
C THR A 410 95.82 -9.34 19.03
N ALA A 411 97.14 -9.33 19.21
CA ALA A 411 97.81 -10.04 20.30
C ALA A 411 97.42 -9.48 21.68
N GLN A 412 97.34 -8.14 21.82
CA GLN A 412 96.93 -7.49 23.08
C GLN A 412 95.48 -7.80 23.43
N GLU A 413 94.56 -7.78 22.46
CA GLU A 413 93.17 -8.14 22.66
C GLU A 413 93.02 -9.61 23.08
N GLN A 414 93.81 -10.50 22.48
CA GLN A 414 93.73 -11.94 22.74
C GLN A 414 94.41 -12.37 24.05
N ALA A 415 95.43 -11.63 24.50
CA ALA A 415 96.23 -12.00 25.66
C ALA A 415 95.44 -12.05 26.98
N GLY A 416 94.41 -11.20 27.12
CA GLY A 416 93.58 -11.09 28.32
C GLY A 416 92.73 -12.34 28.56
N ASP A 417 92.05 -12.83 27.53
CA ASP A 417 91.11 -13.95 27.65
C ASP A 417 91.80 -15.32 27.47
N LEU A 418 93.00 -15.35 26.88
CA LEU A 418 93.71 -16.60 26.57
C LEU A 418 94.05 -17.44 27.81
N ALA A 419 94.43 -16.81 28.92
CA ALA A 419 94.74 -17.51 30.17
C ALA A 419 93.52 -18.25 30.73
N ASP A 420 92.36 -17.60 30.69
CA ASP A 420 91.10 -18.18 31.13
C ASP A 420 90.60 -19.26 30.15
N GLN A 421 90.83 -19.08 28.85
CA GLN A 421 90.48 -20.10 27.86
C GLN A 421 91.34 -21.36 27.97
N LEU A 422 92.65 -21.23 28.21
CA LEU A 422 93.55 -22.36 28.43
C LEU A 422 93.24 -23.08 29.75
N ARG A 423 92.99 -22.35 30.84
CA ARG A 423 92.64 -22.93 32.15
C ARG A 423 91.30 -23.66 32.14
N ASN A 424 90.32 -23.13 31.40
CA ASN A 424 88.98 -23.71 31.31
C ASN A 424 88.80 -24.66 30.11
N LEU A 425 89.86 -25.01 29.38
CA LEU A 425 89.76 -25.92 28.23
C LEU A 425 89.37 -27.35 28.65
N PRO A 426 89.97 -27.95 29.70
CA PRO A 426 89.63 -29.33 30.09
C PRO A 426 88.20 -29.47 30.61
N SER A 427 87.66 -28.43 31.27
CA SER A 427 86.29 -28.42 31.81
C SER A 427 85.18 -28.34 30.75
N ARG A 428 85.53 -28.11 29.47
CA ARG A 428 84.59 -28.13 28.34
C ARG A 428 84.28 -29.53 27.82
N TYR A 429 84.99 -30.54 28.31
CA TYR A 429 84.84 -31.93 27.90
C TYR A 429 84.36 -32.78 29.07
N SER A 430 83.46 -33.72 28.79
CA SER A 430 82.92 -34.65 29.79
C SER A 430 83.56 -36.04 29.73
N ALA A 431 84.17 -36.43 28.60
CA ALA A 431 84.87 -37.69 28.47
C ALA A 431 86.30 -37.58 29.03
N GLN A 432 86.66 -38.46 29.96
CA GLN A 432 87.94 -38.38 30.70
C GLN A 432 89.18 -38.31 29.79
N TRP A 433 89.22 -39.09 28.70
CA TRP A 433 90.33 -39.06 27.75
C TRP A 433 90.44 -37.72 26.98
N GLN A 434 89.31 -37.02 26.76
CA GLN A 434 89.30 -35.68 26.15
C GLN A 434 89.75 -34.60 27.14
N VAL A 435 89.41 -34.77 28.43
CA VAL A 435 89.87 -33.89 29.51
C VAL A 435 91.41 -33.96 29.63
N GLU A 436 91.97 -35.17 29.67
CA GLU A 436 93.44 -35.37 29.73
C GLU A 436 94.14 -34.84 28.47
N ALA A 437 93.58 -35.08 27.28
CA ALA A 437 94.11 -34.56 26.02
C ALA A 437 94.04 -33.02 25.95
N ALA A 438 92.97 -32.42 26.47
CA ALA A 438 92.81 -30.97 26.57
C ALA A 438 93.78 -30.34 27.57
N GLU A 439 94.03 -30.99 28.70
CA GLU A 439 95.00 -30.54 29.70
C GLU A 439 96.44 -30.57 29.15
N SER A 440 96.80 -31.67 28.46
CA SER A 440 98.10 -31.80 27.79
C SER A 440 98.29 -30.74 26.69
N TYR A 441 97.26 -30.52 25.86
CA TYR A 441 97.29 -29.49 24.83
C TYR A 441 97.37 -28.08 25.42
N ALA A 442 96.61 -27.77 26.48
CA ALA A 442 96.67 -26.48 27.16
C ALA A 442 98.07 -26.21 27.73
N GLY A 443 98.73 -27.22 28.32
CA GLY A 443 100.12 -27.12 28.77
C GLY A 443 101.11 -26.85 27.63
N ALA A 444 100.99 -27.58 26.52
CA ALA A 444 101.84 -27.38 25.34
C ALA A 444 101.63 -26.00 24.68
N ALA A 445 100.38 -25.55 24.57
CA ALA A 445 100.04 -24.23 24.02
C ALA A 445 100.54 -23.09 24.93
N THR A 446 100.42 -23.24 26.26
CA THR A 446 100.97 -22.29 27.24
C THR A 446 102.49 -22.13 27.06
N ASN A 447 103.21 -23.24 26.94
CA ASN A 447 104.67 -23.23 26.74
C ASN A 447 105.07 -22.64 25.37
N ALA A 448 104.35 -22.98 24.30
CA ALA A 448 104.60 -22.43 22.98
C ALA A 448 104.35 -20.92 22.93
N TYR A 449 103.27 -20.45 23.55
CA TYR A 449 102.92 -19.04 23.64
C TYR A 449 103.96 -18.24 24.45
N GLY A 450 104.37 -18.74 25.62
CA GLY A 450 105.46 -18.15 26.41
C GLY A 450 106.82 -18.14 25.70
N GLY A 451 107.15 -19.23 25.00
CA GLY A 451 108.37 -19.33 24.20
C GLY A 451 108.42 -18.32 23.05
N LEU A 452 107.29 -18.11 22.36
CA LEU A 452 107.17 -17.11 21.30
C LEU A 452 107.31 -15.68 21.85
N LEU A 453 106.68 -15.35 22.99
CA LEU A 453 106.88 -14.04 23.63
C LEU A 453 108.35 -13.77 23.98
N GLN A 454 109.08 -14.81 24.39
CA GLN A 454 110.50 -14.69 24.70
C GLN A 454 111.38 -14.53 23.44
N ARG A 455 111.07 -15.24 22.34
CA ARG A 455 111.75 -15.04 21.04
C ARG A 455 111.47 -13.66 20.47
N ILE A 456 110.21 -13.23 20.46
CA ILE A 456 109.80 -11.87 20.05
C ILE A 456 110.55 -10.83 20.86
N ALA A 457 110.67 -10.98 22.18
CA ALA A 457 111.44 -10.06 23.00
C ALA A 457 112.94 -10.04 22.67
N THR A 458 113.52 -11.21 22.39
CA THR A 458 114.94 -11.34 22.00
C THR A 458 115.18 -10.70 20.64
N ALA A 459 114.30 -10.97 19.66
CA ALA A 459 114.33 -10.35 18.34
C ALA A 459 114.13 -8.83 18.42
N THR A 460 113.22 -8.35 19.27
CA THR A 460 112.98 -6.91 19.48
C THR A 460 114.20 -6.22 20.10
N GLU A 461 114.90 -6.87 21.04
CA GLU A 461 116.14 -6.33 21.61
C GLU A 461 117.27 -6.29 20.58
N GLN A 462 117.40 -7.33 19.74
CA GLN A 462 118.36 -7.34 18.64
C GLN A 462 118.06 -6.25 17.60
N LEU A 463 116.78 -6.04 17.25
CA LEU A 463 116.34 -4.96 16.36
C LEU A 463 116.58 -3.56 16.98
N ARG A 464 116.43 -3.41 18.30
CA ARG A 464 116.72 -2.16 19.02
C ARG A 464 118.22 -1.83 18.99
N GLN A 465 119.06 -2.84 19.23
CA GLN A 465 120.52 -2.70 19.14
C GLN A 465 120.94 -2.33 17.72
N TYR A 466 120.28 -2.92 16.72
CA TYR A 466 120.51 -2.62 15.31
C TYR A 466 120.03 -1.21 14.91
N SER A 467 118.85 -0.76 15.36
CA SER A 467 118.30 0.57 15.03
C SER A 467 119.14 1.71 15.60
N HIS A 468 119.70 1.54 16.81
CA HIS A 468 120.62 2.50 17.42
C HIS A 468 121.94 2.64 16.65
N GLN A 469 122.33 1.63 15.88
CA GLN A 469 123.58 1.62 15.13
C GLN A 469 123.44 2.21 13.71
N TYR A 470 122.23 2.23 13.12
CA TYR A 470 121.99 2.62 11.72
C TYR A 470 120.92 3.71 11.49
N ASP A 471 120.35 4.30 12.55
CA ASP A 471 119.37 5.40 12.51
C ASP A 471 118.17 5.14 11.56
N ASP A 472 117.62 3.92 11.64
CA ASP A 472 116.50 3.47 10.83
C ASP A 472 115.16 3.66 11.57
N GLY A 473 114.47 4.75 11.24
CA GLY A 473 113.21 5.16 11.88
C GLY A 473 112.05 4.16 11.75
N ILE A 474 112.06 3.28 10.74
CA ILE A 474 111.03 2.25 10.56
C ILE A 474 111.17 1.15 11.62
N ASN A 475 112.41 0.72 11.90
CA ASN A 475 112.69 -0.25 12.94
C ASN A 475 112.45 0.31 14.34
N ALA A 476 112.67 1.62 14.56
CA ALA A 476 112.36 2.27 15.82
C ALA A 476 110.85 2.21 16.16
N GLU A 477 109.98 2.49 15.19
CA GLU A 477 108.52 2.42 15.40
C GLU A 477 108.05 0.98 15.69
N VAL A 478 108.60 -0.01 14.98
CA VAL A 478 108.31 -1.43 15.22
C VAL A 478 108.79 -1.87 16.60
N VAL A 479 110.00 -1.47 16.99
CA VAL A 479 110.56 -1.75 18.31
C VAL A 479 109.68 -1.15 19.40
N ASP A 480 109.20 0.09 19.25
CA ASP A 480 108.34 0.74 20.24
C ASP A 480 106.99 0.03 20.36
N LEU A 481 106.33 -0.28 19.23
CA LEU A 481 105.04 -1.00 19.20
C LEU A 481 105.13 -2.37 19.89
N VAL A 482 106.14 -3.18 19.54
CA VAL A 482 106.30 -4.52 20.11
C VAL A 482 106.81 -4.46 21.55
N SER A 483 107.65 -3.49 21.90
CA SER A 483 108.11 -3.29 23.28
C SER A 483 106.95 -2.90 24.20
N GLN A 484 106.05 -2.02 23.74
CA GLN A 484 104.85 -1.65 24.48
C GLN A 484 103.92 -2.86 24.66
N MET A 485 103.68 -3.62 23.58
CA MET A 485 102.93 -4.87 23.64
C MET A 485 103.48 -5.82 24.70
N LEU A 486 104.80 -6.06 24.71
CA LEU A 486 105.46 -6.96 25.66
C LEU A 486 105.44 -6.43 27.10
N ALA A 487 105.51 -5.13 27.31
CA ALA A 487 105.47 -4.51 28.64
C ALA A 487 104.08 -4.56 29.28
N GLU A 488 103.03 -4.43 28.46
CA GLU A 488 101.63 -4.49 28.87
C GLU A 488 101.08 -5.93 28.86
N HIS A 489 101.85 -6.90 28.35
CA HIS A 489 101.40 -8.28 28.18
C HIS A 489 101.13 -8.97 29.53
N PRO A 490 99.91 -9.50 29.77
CA PRO A 490 99.52 -10.07 31.07
C PRO A 490 100.34 -11.30 31.50
N TRP A 491 101.01 -11.96 30.55
CA TRP A 491 101.83 -13.16 30.75
C TRP A 491 103.32 -12.88 31.04
N ARG A 492 103.74 -11.61 31.09
CA ARG A 492 105.13 -11.21 31.30
C ARG A 492 105.41 -10.62 32.70
N ARG A 493 104.38 -10.48 33.54
CA ARG A 493 104.53 -10.16 34.96
C ARG A 493 104.66 -11.49 35.74
N PRO A 494 105.65 -11.64 36.63
CA PRO A 494 105.82 -12.85 37.41
C PRO A 494 104.64 -13.11 38.36
#